data_AF-A0A3D5WHJ3-F1
#
_entry.id   AF-A0A3D5WHJ3-F1
#
_cell.length_a   1.000
_cell.length_b   1.000
_cell.length_c   1.000
_cell.angle_alpha   90.00
_cell.angle_beta   90.00
_cell.angle_gamma   90.00
#
_symmetry.space_group_name_H-M   'P 1'
#
loop_
_entity.id
_entity.type
_entity.pdbx_description
1 polymer ?
#
loop_
_entity_poly.entity_id
_entity_poly.type
_entity_poly.pdbx_seq_one_letter_code
_entity_poly.pdbx_strand_id
1 'polypeptide(L)'
;GEGKTLVSTLPAYLNALEGKGVHIVTVNDYLAKRDAEWMGKVHEFLGLTVGVILNNMDNDERREAYNCDITYATNNELGFDYLRDNM
;
A
#
# COMPACT_ATOMS: atom_id res chain seq x y z
N GLY A 1 -2.07 18.02 -14.00
CA GLY A 1 -0.94 17.18 -13.57
C GLY A 1 -0.55 17.54 -12.16
N GLU A 2 -1.52 17.68 -11.25
CA GLU A 2 -1.34 18.42 -10.00
C GLU A 2 -0.61 17.63 -8.91
N GLY A 3 0.09 16.55 -9.29
CA GLY A 3 0.89 15.77 -8.35
C GLY A 3 0.08 14.93 -7.36
N LYS A 4 -1.08 14.36 -7.74
CA LYS A 4 -1.92 13.54 -6.84
C LYS A 4 -1.12 12.46 -6.08
N THR A 5 -0.24 11.75 -6.78
CA THR A 5 0.63 10.70 -6.21
C THR A 5 1.64 11.26 -5.20
N LEU A 6 2.16 12.47 -5.42
CA LEU A 6 3.05 13.12 -4.45
C LEU A 6 2.25 13.65 -3.25
N VAL A 7 1.09 14.26 -3.50
CA VAL A 7 0.21 14.79 -2.45
C VAL A 7 -0.24 13.69 -1.49
N SER A 8 -0.45 12.45 -1.97
CA SER A 8 -0.85 11.34 -1.09
C SER A 8 0.21 10.94 -0.07
N THR A 9 1.49 11.28 -0.27
CA THR A 9 2.55 10.96 0.70
C THR A 9 2.36 11.66 2.04
N LEU A 10 1.82 12.88 2.05
CA LEU A 10 1.64 13.68 3.26
C LEU A 10 0.60 13.05 4.22
N PRO A 11 -0.67 12.79 3.81
CA PRO A 11 -1.62 12.13 4.68
C PRO A 11 -1.23 10.67 4.95
N ALA A 12 -0.60 9.97 4.02
CA ALA A 12 -0.18 8.59 4.25
C ALA A 12 0.86 8.51 5.38
N TYR A 13 1.89 9.38 5.34
CA TYR A 13 2.87 9.45 6.43
C TYR A 13 2.21 9.77 7.76
N LEU A 14 1.37 10.81 7.82
CA LEU A 14 0.72 11.23 9.08
C LEU A 14 -0.09 10.10 9.72
N ASN A 15 -0.92 9.40 8.94
CA ASN A 15 -1.78 8.34 9.47
C ASN A 15 -0.99 7.06 9.78
N ALA A 16 0.08 6.78 9.05
CA ALA A 16 0.94 5.63 9.30
C ALA A 16 1.61 5.69 10.69
N LEU A 17 1.83 6.90 11.25
CA LEU A 17 2.38 7.06 12.60
C LEU A 17 1.48 6.50 13.72
N GLU A 18 0.20 6.20 13.45
CA GLU A 18 -0.66 5.51 14.41
C GLU A 18 -0.36 4.01 14.53
N GLY A 19 0.47 3.44 13.64
CA GLY A 19 0.83 2.02 13.64
C GLY A 19 -0.33 1.07 13.29
N LYS A 20 -1.37 1.58 12.60
CA LYS A 20 -2.55 0.80 12.18
C LYS A 20 -2.53 0.39 10.70
N GLY A 21 -1.50 0.80 9.97
CA GLY A 21 -1.41 0.66 8.52
C GLY A 21 -2.22 1.72 7.75
N VAL A 22 -1.79 2.04 6.54
CA VAL A 22 -2.51 2.90 5.59
C VAL A 22 -2.65 2.19 4.25
N HIS A 23 -3.87 2.10 3.71
CA HIS A 23 -4.09 1.54 2.39
C HIS A 23 -4.21 2.64 1.33
N ILE A 24 -3.30 2.64 0.34
CA ILE A 24 -3.39 3.48 -0.85
C ILE A 24 -3.95 2.67 -2.01
N VAL A 25 -5.17 2.99 -2.41
CA VAL A 25 -5.88 2.27 -3.47
C VAL A 25 -5.62 2.92 -4.82
N THR A 26 -5.11 2.14 -5.76
CA THR A 26 -4.96 2.53 -7.16
C THR A 26 -5.87 1.71 -8.07
N VAL A 27 -5.96 2.10 -9.34
CA VAL A 27 -6.90 1.46 -10.29
C VAL A 27 -6.36 0.18 -10.94
N ASN A 28 -5.06 -0.09 -10.83
CA ASN A 28 -4.45 -1.32 -11.35
C ASN A 28 -3.09 -1.62 -10.69
N ASP A 29 -2.66 -2.87 -10.78
CA ASP A 29 -1.41 -3.38 -10.21
C ASP A 29 -0.17 -2.61 -10.67
N TYR A 30 -0.15 -2.19 -11.94
CA TYR A 30 0.97 -1.40 -12.46
C TYR A 30 1.13 -0.08 -11.69
N LEU A 31 0.04 0.65 -11.46
CA LEU A 31 0.06 1.90 -10.71
C LEU A 31 0.34 1.66 -9.23
N ALA A 32 -0.22 0.61 -8.63
CA ALA A 32 0.08 0.24 -7.25
C ALA A 32 1.58 -0.01 -7.06
N LYS A 33 2.18 -0.84 -7.92
CA LYS A 33 3.62 -1.16 -7.90
C LYS A 33 4.48 0.07 -8.15
N ARG A 34 4.18 0.82 -9.22
CA ARG A 34 4.94 2.02 -9.57
C ARG A 34 4.92 3.06 -8.45
N ASP A 35 3.75 3.31 -7.86
CA ASP A 35 3.60 4.34 -6.85
C ASP A 35 4.23 3.90 -5.52
N ALA A 36 4.15 2.61 -5.16
CA ALA A 36 4.88 2.03 -4.04
C ALA A 36 6.40 2.18 -4.21
N GLU A 37 6.96 1.78 -5.36
CA GLU A 37 8.41 1.88 -5.62
C GLU A 37 8.91 3.33 -5.72
N TRP A 38 8.07 4.24 -6.24
CA TRP A 38 8.47 5.62 -6.45
C TRP A 38 8.30 6.48 -5.19
N MET A 39 7.10 6.50 -4.61
CA MET A 39 6.80 7.28 -3.40
C MET A 39 7.30 6.59 -2.14
N GLY A 40 7.43 5.27 -2.14
CA GLY A 40 7.95 4.51 -1.01
C GLY A 40 9.33 4.99 -0.57
N LYS A 41 10.16 5.48 -1.50
CA LYS A 41 11.46 6.10 -1.20
C LYS A 41 11.36 7.25 -0.19
N VAL A 42 10.27 8.03 -0.20
CA VAL A 42 10.04 9.11 0.76
C VAL A 42 9.70 8.54 2.13
N HIS A 43 8.83 7.53 2.16
CA HIS A 43 8.38 6.89 3.40
C HIS A 43 9.50 6.08 4.08
N GLU A 44 10.24 5.30 3.31
CA GLU A 44 11.40 4.52 3.75
C GLU A 44 12.52 5.42 4.27
N PHE A 45 12.78 6.55 3.59
CA PHE A 45 13.73 7.55 4.10
C PHE A 45 13.32 8.09 5.48
N LEU A 46 12.02 8.18 5.76
CA LEU A 46 11.48 8.63 7.05
C LEU A 46 11.28 7.48 8.06
N GLY A 47 11.74 6.27 7.73
CA GLY A 47 11.73 5.11 8.63
C GLY A 47 10.45 4.28 8.61
N LEU A 48 9.53 4.52 7.68
CA LEU A 48 8.34 3.69 7.48
C LEU A 48 8.60 2.57 6.48
N THR A 49 7.87 1.48 6.62
CA THR A 49 7.86 0.35 5.70
C THR A 49 6.74 0.49 4.67
N VAL A 50 6.98 0.02 3.44
CA VAL A 50 6.02 0.12 2.34
C VAL A 50 5.85 -1.24 1.67
N GLY A 51 4.60 -1.72 1.64
CA GLY A 51 4.19 -2.95 0.98
C GLY A 51 3.34 -2.68 -0.25
N VAL A 52 3.24 -3.68 -1.14
CA VAL A 52 2.32 -3.66 -2.27
C VAL A 52 1.65 -5.01 -2.43
N ILE A 53 0.34 -5.01 -2.68
CA ILE A 53 -0.45 -6.19 -3.02
C ILE A 53 -0.62 -6.26 -4.53
N LEU A 54 -0.22 -7.38 -5.13
CA LEU A 54 -0.28 -7.67 -6.55
C LEU A 54 -1.00 -8.99 -6.81
N ASN A 55 -1.55 -9.11 -8.02
CA ASN A 55 -2.10 -10.36 -8.51
C ASN A 55 -0.97 -11.41 -8.60
N ASN A 56 -1.23 -12.62 -8.08
CA ASN A 56 -0.30 -13.76 -7.92
C ASN A 56 0.62 -13.75 -6.68
N MET A 57 0.40 -12.89 -5.69
CA MET A 57 1.06 -13.05 -4.39
C MET A 57 0.42 -14.17 -3.56
N ASP A 58 1.24 -14.98 -2.89
CA ASP A 58 0.77 -15.96 -1.93
C ASP A 58 0.32 -15.30 -0.60
N ASN A 59 -0.23 -16.11 0.31
CA ASN A 59 -0.78 -15.58 1.56
C ASN A 59 0.30 -15.02 2.50
N ASP A 60 1.52 -15.54 2.47
CA ASP A 60 2.59 -15.09 3.36
C ASP A 60 3.19 -13.77 2.83
N GLU A 61 3.38 -13.65 1.52
CA GLU A 61 3.75 -12.39 0.86
C GLU A 61 2.70 -11.29 1.12
N ARG A 62 1.41 -11.62 1.04
CA ARG A 62 0.32 -10.67 1.35
C ARG A 62 0.35 -10.23 2.81
N ARG A 63 0.54 -11.16 3.74
CA ARG A 63 0.66 -10.83 5.17
C ARG A 63 1.82 -9.89 5.43
N GLU A 64 2.98 -10.12 4.82
CA GLU A 64 4.13 -9.22 4.93
C GLU A 64 3.79 -7.82 4.41
N ALA A 65 3.12 -7.72 3.26
CA ALA A 65 2.71 -6.44 2.68
C ALA A 65 1.65 -5.69 3.51
N TYR A 66 0.69 -6.38 4.15
CA TYR A 66 -0.28 -5.78 5.06
C TYR A 66 0.32 -5.39 6.43
N ASN A 67 1.45 -5.99 6.81
CA ASN A 67 2.17 -5.64 8.03
C ASN A 67 3.07 -4.40 7.86
N CYS A 68 3.19 -3.86 6.64
CA CYS A 68 3.89 -2.61 6.40
C CYS A 68 3.06 -1.41 6.90
N ASP A 69 3.73 -0.31 7.23
CA ASP A 69 3.09 0.93 7.68
C ASP A 69 2.17 1.52 6.60
N ILE A 70 2.53 1.35 5.33
CA ILE A 70 1.75 1.77 4.17
C ILE A 70 1.68 0.62 3.16
N THR A 71 0.49 0.27 2.70
CA THR A 71 0.25 -0.78 1.71
C THR A 71 -0.44 -0.20 0.48
N TYR A 72 0.17 -0.38 -0.70
CA TYR A 72 -0.44 -0.05 -1.98
C TYR A 72 -1.20 -1.27 -2.52
N ALA A 73 -2.40 -1.08 -3.04
CA ALA A 73 -3.19 -2.17 -3.60
C ALA A 73 -4.20 -1.68 -4.63
N THR A 74 -4.86 -2.62 -5.31
CA THR A 74 -6.09 -2.32 -6.04
C THR A 74 -7.31 -2.54 -5.15
N ASN A 75 -8.44 -1.96 -5.53
CA ASN A 75 -9.71 -2.20 -4.85
C ASN A 75 -10.12 -3.68 -4.87
N ASN A 76 -9.85 -4.39 -5.97
CA ASN A 76 -10.18 -5.79 -6.14
C ASN A 76 -9.37 -6.65 -5.17
N GLU A 77 -8.06 -6.43 -5.06
CA GLU A 77 -7.21 -7.22 -4.17
C GLU A 77 -7.61 -7.05 -2.70
N LEU A 78 -7.82 -5.81 -2.24
CA LEU A 78 -8.30 -5.53 -0.89
C LEU A 78 -9.65 -6.20 -0.61
N GLY A 79 -10.57 -6.14 -1.58
CA GLY A 79 -11.89 -6.74 -1.47
C GLY A 79 -11.83 -8.27 -1.38
N PHE A 80 -11.03 -8.92 -2.23
CA PHE A 80 -10.87 -10.37 -2.21
C PHE A 80 -10.12 -10.88 -0.98
N ASP A 81 -9.10 -10.17 -0.51
CA ASP A 81 -8.38 -10.53 0.70
C ASP A 81 -9.30 -10.41 1.92
N TYR A 82 -10.08 -9.32 2.02
CA TYR A 82 -11.10 -9.20 3.07
C TYR A 82 -12.09 -10.37 3.06
N LEU A 83 -12.57 -10.77 1.87
CA LEU A 83 -13.46 -11.94 1.77
C LEU A 83 -12.76 -13.24 2.20
N ARG A 84 -11.49 -13.43 1.82
CA ARG A 84 -10.69 -14.61 2.17
C ARG A 84 -10.45 -14.71 3.68
N ASP A 85 -10.24 -13.58 4.35
CA ASP A 85 -10.04 -13.53 5.81
C ASP A 85 -11.31 -13.86 6.61
N ASN A 86 -12.48 -13.81 5.98
CA ASN A 86 -13.79 -14.05 6.59
C ASN A 86 -14.48 -15.35 6.11
N MET A 87 -13.76 -16.19 5.34
CA MET A 87 -14.20 -17.53 4.93
C MET A 87 -13.57 -18.61 5.80
#